data_AF-A0A975TMS5-F1
#
_entry.id   AF-A0A975TMS5-F1
#
_cell.length_a   1.000
_cell.length_b   1.000
_cell.length_c   1.000
_cell.angle_alpha   90.00
_cell.angle_beta   90.00
_cell.angle_gamma   90.00
#
_symmetry.space_group_name_H-M   'P 1'
#
loop_
_entity.id
_entity.type
_entity.pdbx_description
1 polymer ?
#
loop_
_entity_poly.entity_id
_entity_poly.type
_entity_poly.pdbx_seq_one_letter_code
_entity_poly.pdbx_strand_id
1 'polypeptide(L)'
;MAWTPPRLASTLPLALLLLAVVATGCADPASDPRANGPESRNAPGEPKGYCPLPEEQRATPSPCITFDWDARVAENHAYREPMQITEEQKKQATPRAEALATALRKLAETGTTEDGLRAAAADALGLRPVEIETRGDTFAPLRDVLVGGGEGKVCVNGRVDSTGQAEAEVVGRTNDGTCLPGLGGH
;
A
#
# COMPACT_ATOMS: atom_id res chain seq x y z
N MET A 1 -23.24 65.47 -27.91
CA MET A 1 -23.87 64.30 -27.29
C MET A 1 -24.81 63.67 -28.31
N ALA A 2 -24.42 62.53 -28.88
CA ALA A 2 -25.25 61.72 -29.75
C ALA A 2 -25.21 60.29 -29.20
N TRP A 3 -26.39 59.74 -28.92
CA TRP A 3 -26.59 58.43 -28.31
C TRP A 3 -26.97 57.46 -29.44
N THR A 4 -26.12 56.48 -29.71
CA THR A 4 -26.41 55.38 -30.66
C THR A 4 -26.78 54.12 -29.86
N PRO A 5 -27.93 53.48 -30.15
CA PRO A 5 -28.30 52.23 -29.49
C PRO A 5 -27.47 51.06 -30.06
N PRO A 6 -27.12 50.05 -29.23
CA PRO A 6 -26.51 48.84 -29.76
C PRO A 6 -27.53 48.03 -30.55
N ARG A 7 -27.11 47.61 -31.74
CA ARG A 7 -27.84 46.67 -32.59
C ARG A 7 -27.84 45.30 -31.90
N LEU A 8 -29.00 44.80 -31.49
CA LEU A 8 -29.21 43.38 -31.24
C LEU A 8 -29.04 42.65 -32.57
N ALA A 9 -27.85 42.13 -32.83
CA ALA A 9 -27.55 41.30 -33.98
C ALA A 9 -27.23 39.88 -33.51
N SER A 10 -28.20 38.99 -33.70
CA SER A 10 -28.04 37.56 -34.03
C SER A 10 -26.83 36.82 -33.47
N THR A 11 -26.86 36.47 -32.19
CA THR A 11 -25.97 35.44 -31.61
C THR A 11 -26.71 34.14 -31.24
N LEU A 12 -28.02 34.06 -31.50
CA LEU A 12 -28.84 32.89 -31.16
C LEU A 12 -28.49 31.57 -31.88
N PRO A 13 -28.09 31.53 -33.18
CA PRO A 13 -27.93 30.23 -33.85
C PRO A 13 -26.64 29.50 -33.44
N LEU A 14 -25.62 30.23 -32.95
CA LEU A 14 -24.34 29.62 -32.57
C LEU A 14 -24.42 28.94 -31.20
N ALA A 15 -25.22 29.49 -30.28
CA ALA A 15 -25.41 28.92 -28.95
C ALA A 15 -26.17 27.58 -28.98
N LEU A 16 -27.17 27.42 -29.87
CA LEU A 16 -27.89 26.14 -30.01
C LEU A 16 -27.03 25.03 -30.63
N LEU A 17 -26.09 25.37 -31.53
CA LEU A 17 -25.19 24.39 -32.13
C LEU A 17 -24.16 23.85 -31.13
N LEU A 18 -23.70 24.66 -30.18
CA LEU A 18 -22.77 24.23 -29.13
C LEU A 18 -23.41 23.31 -28.08
N LEU A 19 -24.71 23.47 -27.78
CA LEU A 19 -25.43 22.59 -26.83
C LEU A 19 -25.69 21.18 -27.39
N ALA A 20 -25.79 21.02 -28.72
CA ALA A 20 -26.02 19.71 -29.33
C ALA A 20 -24.78 18.78 -29.27
N VAL A 21 -23.56 19.34 -29.13
CA VAL A 21 -22.32 18.56 -29.09
C VAL A 21 -22.04 17.98 -27.69
N VAL A 22 -22.61 18.55 -26.63
CA VAL A 22 -22.34 18.11 -25.25
C VAL A 22 -23.25 16.97 -24.77
N ALA A 23 -24.28 16.62 -25.54
CA ALA A 23 -25.27 15.61 -25.15
C ALA A 23 -25.01 14.19 -25.71
N THR A 24 -23.97 13.99 -26.53
CA THR A 24 -23.64 12.65 -27.10
C THR A 24 -22.57 11.90 -26.31
N GLY A 25 -22.32 12.29 -25.05
CA GLY A 25 -21.28 11.72 -24.19
C GLY A 25 -21.71 10.59 -23.25
N CYS A 26 -22.99 10.22 -23.21
CA CYS A 26 -23.42 8.99 -22.52
C CYS A 26 -23.20 7.80 -23.45
N ALA A 27 -21.95 7.32 -23.51
CA ALA A 27 -21.67 6.00 -24.07
C ALA A 27 -22.41 4.96 -23.24
N ASP A 28 -23.21 4.11 -23.90
CA ASP A 28 -23.77 2.91 -23.31
C ASP A 28 -22.59 2.06 -22.77
N PRO A 29 -22.57 1.69 -21.48
CA PRO A 29 -21.49 0.89 -20.90
C PRO A 29 -21.26 -0.44 -21.64
N ALA A 30 -22.25 -0.94 -22.40
CA ALA A 30 -22.07 -2.10 -23.27
C ALA A 30 -21.09 -1.86 -24.46
N SER A 31 -20.81 -0.59 -24.77
CA SER A 31 -19.93 -0.14 -25.86
C SER A 31 -18.47 0.05 -25.42
N ASP A 32 -18.17 -0.04 -24.12
CA ASP A 32 -16.81 0.10 -23.61
C ASP A 32 -16.05 -1.23 -23.83
N PRO A 33 -15.01 -1.27 -24.67
CA PRO A 33 -14.20 -2.48 -24.87
C PRO A 33 -13.41 -2.89 -23.61
N ARG A 34 -13.40 -2.09 -22.53
CA ARG A 34 -12.94 -2.48 -21.19
C ARG A 34 -14.05 -3.11 -20.34
N ALA A 35 -15.33 -2.85 -20.64
CA ALA A 35 -16.46 -3.50 -19.96
C ALA A 35 -16.63 -4.96 -20.41
N ASN A 36 -16.23 -5.26 -21.65
CA ASN A 36 -15.96 -6.62 -22.09
C ASN A 36 -14.55 -7.00 -21.63
N GLY A 37 -14.44 -7.45 -20.37
CA GLY A 37 -13.25 -8.16 -19.91
C GLY A 37 -12.89 -9.27 -20.91
N PRO A 38 -11.61 -9.68 -20.97
CA PRO A 38 -11.19 -10.73 -21.90
C PRO A 38 -12.13 -11.93 -21.76
N GLU A 39 -12.70 -12.38 -22.88
CA GLU A 39 -13.31 -13.70 -23.00
C GLU A 39 -12.22 -14.73 -22.68
N SER A 40 -12.03 -14.96 -21.38
CA SER A 40 -11.24 -16.05 -20.86
C SER A 40 -11.99 -17.30 -21.28
N ARG A 41 -11.44 -18.01 -22.26
CA ARG A 41 -11.68 -19.43 -22.48
C ARG A 41 -11.23 -20.19 -21.24
N ASN A 42 -11.99 -20.07 -20.17
CA ASN A 42 -11.97 -20.87 -18.96
C ASN A 42 -13.38 -20.73 -18.37
N ALA A 43 -14.09 -21.84 -18.27
CA ALA A 43 -15.38 -21.91 -17.57
C ALA A 43 -15.29 -21.19 -16.21
N PRO A 44 -16.40 -20.63 -15.68
CA PRO A 44 -16.41 -20.10 -14.33
C PRO A 44 -16.17 -21.28 -13.38
N GLY A 45 -14.90 -21.49 -13.02
CA GLY A 45 -14.58 -22.26 -11.83
C GLY A 45 -15.16 -21.46 -10.67
N GLU A 46 -16.02 -22.11 -9.89
CA GLU A 46 -16.50 -21.57 -8.61
C GLU A 46 -15.32 -20.92 -7.87
N PRO A 47 -15.51 -19.73 -7.26
CA PRO A 47 -14.44 -19.11 -6.48
C PRO A 47 -13.93 -20.16 -5.50
N LYS A 48 -12.65 -20.53 -5.62
CA LYS A 48 -12.05 -21.50 -4.71
C LYS A 48 -12.12 -20.87 -3.32
N GLY A 49 -13.08 -21.32 -2.51
CA GLY A 49 -13.24 -20.89 -1.14
C GLY A 49 -11.91 -21.08 -0.43
N TYR A 50 -11.32 -19.98 0.02
CA TYR A 50 -10.20 -20.04 0.94
C TYR A 50 -10.78 -20.31 2.32
N CYS A 51 -10.76 -21.57 2.77
CA CYS A 51 -11.09 -21.89 4.16
C CYS A 51 -9.81 -21.71 4.99
N PRO A 52 -9.71 -20.67 5.85
CA PRO A 52 -8.65 -20.62 6.84
C PRO A 52 -8.75 -21.85 7.76
N LEU A 53 -7.61 -22.36 8.24
CA LEU A 53 -7.59 -23.43 9.24
C LEU A 53 -8.35 -22.96 10.50
N PRO A 54 -9.06 -23.83 11.24
CA PRO A 54 -9.89 -23.44 12.38
C PRO A 54 -9.17 -22.65 13.49
N GLU A 55 -7.85 -22.78 13.56
CA GLU A 55 -6.99 -22.10 14.53
C GLU A 55 -6.58 -20.68 14.06
N GLU A 56 -6.88 -20.32 12.81
CA GLU A 56 -6.53 -19.06 12.21
C GLU A 56 -7.75 -18.13 12.20
N GLN A 57 -7.98 -17.47 13.34
CA GLN A 57 -8.86 -16.29 13.45
C GLN A 57 -8.22 -15.12 12.69
N ARG A 58 -8.14 -15.22 11.37
CA ARG A 58 -7.63 -14.17 10.49
C ARG A 58 -8.77 -13.25 10.09
N ALA A 59 -8.48 -11.96 9.98
CA ALA A 59 -9.34 -11.05 9.24
C ALA A 59 -9.50 -11.62 7.83
N THR A 60 -10.71 -12.07 7.50
CA THR A 60 -11.02 -12.71 6.22
C THR A 60 -11.82 -11.72 5.39
N PRO A 61 -11.59 -11.60 4.06
CA PRO A 61 -12.27 -10.58 3.29
C PRO A 61 -13.76 -10.83 3.38
N SER A 62 -14.53 -9.76 3.61
CA SER A 62 -15.97 -9.88 3.43
C SER A 62 -16.21 -10.44 2.01
N PRO A 63 -17.09 -11.44 1.86
CA PRO A 63 -17.34 -12.05 0.55
C PRO A 63 -17.92 -11.04 -0.46
N CYS A 64 -18.39 -9.89 0.01
CA CYS A 64 -18.90 -8.78 -0.77
C CYS A 64 -18.29 -7.46 -0.27
N ILE A 65 -18.21 -6.45 -1.13
CA ILE A 65 -17.77 -5.11 -0.71
C ILE A 65 -18.70 -4.56 0.39
N THR A 66 -18.13 -4.18 1.54
CA THR A 66 -18.89 -3.58 2.63
C THR A 66 -19.27 -2.14 2.25
N PHE A 67 -20.57 -1.87 2.19
CA PHE A 67 -21.12 -0.57 1.79
C PHE A 67 -20.98 0.49 2.89
N ASP A 68 -21.04 0.07 4.15
CA ASP A 68 -20.85 0.95 5.28
C ASP A 68 -19.39 1.43 5.35
N TRP A 69 -19.21 2.74 5.41
CA TRP A 69 -17.88 3.34 5.35
C TRP A 69 -17.04 2.97 6.57
N ASP A 70 -17.62 3.05 7.76
CA ASP A 70 -16.90 2.82 9.02
C ASP A 70 -16.49 1.35 9.13
N ALA A 71 -17.38 0.42 8.77
CA ALA A 71 -17.07 -0.99 8.69
C ALA A 71 -15.95 -1.27 7.66
N ARG A 72 -15.95 -0.60 6.51
CA ARG A 72 -14.88 -0.76 5.51
C ARG A 72 -13.53 -0.22 6.01
N VAL A 73 -13.51 0.88 6.76
CA VAL A 73 -12.29 1.39 7.40
C VAL A 73 -11.80 0.41 8.47
N ALA A 74 -12.70 -0.11 9.30
CA ALA A 74 -12.39 -1.08 10.34
C ALA A 74 -11.80 -2.38 9.76
N GLU A 75 -12.40 -2.91 8.69
CA GLU A 75 -11.86 -4.06 7.96
C GLU A 75 -10.45 -3.79 7.44
N ASN A 76 -10.22 -2.65 6.78
CA ASN A 76 -8.90 -2.28 6.29
C ASN A 76 -7.85 -2.15 7.40
N HIS A 77 -8.24 -1.62 8.57
CA HIS A 77 -7.35 -1.55 9.72
C HIS A 77 -7.00 -2.94 10.24
N ALA A 78 -7.97 -3.86 10.33
CA ALA A 78 -7.73 -5.24 10.76
C ALA A 78 -6.72 -5.99 9.85
N TYR A 79 -6.65 -5.65 8.55
CA TYR A 79 -5.62 -6.22 7.67
C TYR A 79 -4.19 -5.76 7.96
N ARG A 80 -4.06 -4.57 8.54
CA ARG A 80 -2.76 -3.98 8.89
C ARG A 80 -2.26 -4.41 10.26
N GLU A 81 -3.10 -5.09 11.04
CA GLU A 81 -2.69 -5.61 12.34
C GLU A 81 -1.65 -6.72 12.16
N PRO A 82 -0.52 -6.66 12.88
CA PRO A 82 0.44 -7.75 12.92
C PRO A 82 -0.22 -9.04 13.41
N MET A 83 0.07 -10.16 12.74
CA MET A 83 -0.30 -11.48 13.24
C MET A 83 0.33 -11.72 14.61
N GLN A 84 -0.35 -12.47 15.48
CA GLN A 84 0.27 -12.92 16.73
C GLN A 84 1.41 -13.91 16.43
N ILE A 85 2.53 -13.73 17.12
CA ILE A 85 3.68 -14.64 17.14
C ILE A 85 3.90 -15.15 18.55
N THR A 86 4.49 -16.33 18.68
CA THR A 86 4.80 -16.91 19.99
C THR A 86 6.02 -16.24 20.61
N GLU A 87 6.14 -16.31 21.94
CA GLU A 87 7.34 -15.81 22.64
C GLU A 87 8.63 -16.53 22.20
N GLU A 88 8.53 -17.81 21.83
CA GLU A 88 9.68 -18.56 21.30
C GLU A 88 10.09 -18.04 19.92
N GLN A 89 9.14 -17.76 19.03
CA GLN A 89 9.42 -17.11 17.74
C GLN A 89 10.05 -15.73 17.94
N LYS A 90 9.53 -14.96 18.89
CA LYS A 90 10.08 -13.65 19.24
C LYS A 90 11.53 -13.76 19.69
N LYS A 91 11.79 -14.66 20.65
CA LYS A 91 13.13 -14.92 21.19
C LYS A 91 14.13 -15.38 20.14
N GLN A 92 13.72 -16.24 19.21
CA GLN A 92 14.58 -16.73 18.13
C GLN A 92 14.96 -15.62 17.13
N ALA A 93 14.08 -14.64 16.91
CA ALA A 93 14.33 -13.52 16.01
C ALA A 93 15.01 -12.32 16.67
N THR A 94 15.03 -12.23 18.01
CA THR A 94 15.68 -11.13 18.76
C THR A 94 17.13 -10.85 18.31
N PRO A 95 18.02 -11.85 18.11
CA PRO A 95 19.38 -11.57 17.65
C PRO A 95 19.42 -10.89 16.27
N ARG A 96 18.48 -11.20 15.37
CA ARG A 96 18.36 -10.56 14.06
C ARG A 96 17.90 -9.10 14.21
N ALA A 97 16.99 -8.81 15.15
CA ALA A 97 16.60 -7.44 15.49
C ALA A 97 17.77 -6.62 16.05
N GLU A 98 18.56 -7.19 16.96
CA GLU A 98 19.76 -6.53 17.50
C GLU A 98 20.81 -6.23 16.41
N ALA A 99 21.01 -7.17 15.48
CA ALA A 99 21.87 -6.99 14.32
C ALA A 99 21.36 -5.86 13.40
N LEU A 100 20.05 -5.86 13.09
CA LEU A 100 19.44 -4.82 12.26
C LEU A 100 19.57 -3.43 12.91
N ALA A 101 19.24 -3.31 14.20
CA ALA A 101 19.38 -2.05 14.94
C ALA A 101 20.82 -1.52 14.89
N THR A 102 21.81 -2.42 14.99
CA THR A 102 23.23 -2.08 14.89
C THR A 102 23.60 -1.57 13.49
N ALA A 103 23.13 -2.25 12.44
CA ALA A 103 23.35 -1.82 11.06
C ALA A 103 22.73 -0.44 10.81
N LEU A 104 21.48 -0.23 11.24
CA LEU A 104 20.76 1.02 11.06
C LEU A 104 21.41 2.19 11.82
N ARG A 105 21.93 1.99 13.04
CA ARG A 105 22.69 3.02 13.77
C ARG A 105 23.91 3.50 12.97
N LYS A 106 24.68 2.58 12.40
CA LYS A 106 25.84 2.92 11.57
C LYS A 106 25.43 3.74 10.33
N LEU A 107 24.34 3.35 9.68
CA LEU A 107 23.81 4.05 8.51
C LEU A 107 23.18 5.40 8.86
N ALA A 108 22.62 5.55 10.06
CA ALA A 108 22.11 6.83 10.55
C ALA A 108 23.23 7.88 10.65
N GLU A 109 24.45 7.48 10.96
CA GLU A 109 25.61 8.39 11.03
C GLU A 109 26.20 8.68 9.65
N THR A 110 26.30 7.65 8.81
CA THR A 110 27.09 7.70 7.55
C THR A 110 26.25 7.99 6.31
N GLY A 111 24.94 7.75 6.36
CA GLY A 111 24.07 7.76 5.20
C GLY A 111 24.30 6.57 4.26
N THR A 112 23.39 6.39 3.31
CA THR A 112 23.45 5.34 2.28
C THR A 112 22.52 5.67 1.10
N THR A 113 22.42 4.76 0.13
CA THR A 113 21.34 4.72 -0.85
C THR A 113 20.24 3.75 -0.39
N GLU A 114 19.07 3.78 -1.02
CA GLU A 114 18.02 2.80 -0.72
C GLU A 114 18.50 1.36 -0.94
N ASP A 115 19.23 1.09 -2.03
CA ASP A 115 19.80 -0.23 -2.28
C ASP A 115 20.85 -0.63 -1.25
N GLY A 116 21.66 0.33 -0.79
CA GLY A 116 22.61 0.10 0.30
C GLY A 116 21.92 -0.20 1.63
N LEU A 117 20.78 0.45 1.90
CA LEU A 117 19.94 0.14 3.05
C LEU A 117 19.36 -1.28 2.96
N ARG A 118 18.79 -1.66 1.80
CA ARG A 118 18.29 -3.02 1.56
C ARG A 118 19.39 -4.05 1.75
N ALA A 119 20.57 -3.81 1.21
CA ALA A 119 21.71 -4.73 1.32
C ALA A 119 22.17 -4.90 2.78
N ALA A 120 22.30 -3.81 3.53
CA ALA A 120 22.70 -3.88 4.94
C ALA A 120 21.66 -4.56 5.83
N ALA A 121 20.38 -4.31 5.59
CA ALA A 121 19.30 -4.97 6.31
C ALA A 121 19.21 -6.46 5.96
N ALA A 122 19.38 -6.81 4.68
CA ALA A 122 19.41 -8.20 4.23
C ALA A 122 20.54 -8.99 4.90
N ASP A 123 21.74 -8.42 4.97
CA ASP A 123 22.88 -9.02 5.68
C ASP A 123 22.58 -9.24 7.16
N ALA A 124 22.03 -8.22 7.84
CA ALA A 124 21.69 -8.32 9.26
C ALA A 124 20.60 -9.37 9.57
N LEU A 125 19.68 -9.59 8.64
CA LEU A 125 18.56 -10.51 8.81
C LEU A 125 18.82 -11.92 8.24
N GLY A 126 19.90 -12.10 7.47
CA GLY A 126 20.18 -13.34 6.74
C GLY A 126 19.22 -13.59 5.59
N LEU A 127 18.77 -12.52 4.91
CA LEU A 127 17.82 -12.56 3.80
C LEU A 127 18.45 -12.07 2.50
N ARG A 128 17.72 -12.12 1.39
CA ARG A 128 18.12 -11.47 0.14
C ARG A 128 17.63 -10.02 0.13
N PRO A 129 18.34 -9.09 -0.54
CA PRO A 129 17.90 -7.69 -0.65
C PRO A 129 16.49 -7.50 -1.24
N VAL A 130 16.05 -8.42 -2.12
CA VAL A 130 14.71 -8.41 -2.72
C VAL A 130 13.59 -8.76 -1.73
N GLU A 131 13.94 -9.31 -0.57
CA GLU A 131 13.02 -9.69 0.50
C GLU A 131 12.91 -8.60 1.57
N ILE A 132 13.59 -7.47 1.36
CA ILE A 132 13.58 -6.32 2.26
C ILE A 132 12.63 -5.25 1.73
N GLU A 133 11.67 -4.90 2.58
CA GLU A 133 10.77 -3.79 2.39
C GLU A 133 11.41 -2.52 2.96
N THR A 134 11.33 -1.41 2.22
CA THR A 134 11.83 -0.09 2.63
C THR A 134 10.74 0.95 2.48
N ARG A 135 10.75 1.95 3.37
CA ARG A 135 9.89 3.14 3.26
C ARG A 135 10.60 4.34 3.85
N GLY A 136 10.56 5.47 3.14
CA GLY A 136 11.21 6.70 3.54
C GLY A 136 12.06 7.25 2.40
N ASP A 137 12.39 8.53 2.49
CA ASP A 137 12.90 9.28 1.33
C ASP A 137 14.28 9.91 1.62
N THR A 138 14.69 9.93 2.89
CA THR A 138 15.92 10.60 3.34
C THR A 138 16.96 9.56 3.74
N PHE A 139 17.88 9.25 2.83
CA PHE A 139 18.89 8.20 3.04
C PHE A 139 20.29 8.71 3.42
N ALA A 140 20.57 10.02 3.28
CA ALA A 140 21.88 10.60 3.59
C ALA A 140 21.72 12.02 4.19
N PRO A 141 21.75 12.16 5.53
CA PRO A 141 21.82 11.09 6.53
C PRO A 141 20.53 10.26 6.57
N LEU A 142 20.60 9.00 6.99
CA LEU A 142 19.43 8.12 7.03
C LEU A 142 18.45 8.59 8.13
N ARG A 143 17.26 9.08 7.76
CA ARG A 143 16.26 9.66 8.67
C ARG A 143 14.85 9.36 8.19
N ASP A 144 13.93 9.19 9.13
CA ASP A 144 12.51 8.92 8.86
C ASP A 144 12.30 7.74 7.91
N VAL A 145 13.03 6.65 8.18
CA VAL A 145 13.03 5.44 7.35
C VAL A 145 12.57 4.22 8.15
N LEU A 146 11.76 3.39 7.52
CA LEU A 146 11.35 2.07 7.99
C LEU A 146 11.93 0.99 7.08
N VAL A 147 12.32 -0.12 7.69
CA VAL A 147 12.81 -1.31 7.00
C VAL A 147 12.15 -2.54 7.60
N GLY A 148 11.71 -3.48 6.78
CA GLY A 148 11.09 -4.72 7.26
C GLY A 148 11.55 -5.93 6.46
N GLY A 149 11.74 -7.06 7.12
CA GLY A 149 12.06 -8.33 6.48
C GLY A 149 11.84 -9.50 7.43
N GLY A 150 11.55 -10.68 6.90
CA GLY A 150 11.35 -11.87 7.73
C GLY A 150 10.80 -13.07 6.98
N GLU A 151 10.63 -14.17 7.71
CA GLU A 151 10.24 -15.49 7.18
C GLU A 151 8.95 -15.98 7.84
N GLY A 152 8.05 -16.56 7.05
CA GLY A 152 6.75 -17.03 7.54
C GLY A 152 5.95 -15.89 8.21
N LYS A 153 5.50 -16.12 9.45
CA LYS A 153 4.73 -15.14 10.24
C LYS A 153 5.61 -14.14 11.00
N VAL A 154 6.93 -14.33 11.03
CA VAL A 154 7.83 -13.51 11.86
C VAL A 154 8.52 -12.46 11.00
N CYS A 155 8.41 -11.20 11.39
CA CYS A 155 9.07 -10.07 10.78
C CYS A 155 9.99 -9.39 11.79
N VAL A 156 11.07 -8.80 11.28
CA VAL A 156 11.94 -7.88 12.02
C VAL A 156 11.84 -6.53 11.33
N ASN A 157 11.34 -5.55 12.07
CA ASN A 157 11.16 -4.19 11.59
C ASN A 157 12.17 -3.28 12.25
N GLY A 158 12.85 -2.47 11.45
CA GLY A 158 13.74 -1.43 11.92
C GLY A 158 13.19 -0.05 11.57
N ARG A 159 13.44 0.93 12.43
CA ARG A 159 13.17 2.34 12.16
C ARG A 159 14.36 3.21 12.48
N VAL A 160 14.54 4.27 11.71
CA VAL A 160 15.42 5.39 12.02
C VAL A 160 14.56 6.65 12.07
N ASP A 161 14.50 7.29 13.24
CA ASP A 161 13.68 8.50 13.41
C ASP A 161 14.36 9.76 12.85
N SER A 162 13.64 10.88 12.90
CA SER A 162 14.14 12.20 12.47
C SER A 162 15.39 12.68 13.20
N THR A 163 15.69 12.15 14.38
CA THR A 163 16.91 12.46 15.15
C THR A 163 18.07 11.53 14.83
N GLY A 164 17.81 10.44 14.10
CA GLY A 164 18.80 9.42 13.77
C GLY A 164 18.89 8.29 14.80
N GLN A 165 17.97 8.23 15.75
CA GLN A 165 17.89 7.08 16.64
C GLN A 165 17.35 5.89 15.85
N ALA A 166 18.09 4.79 15.93
CA ALA A 166 17.78 3.57 15.23
C ALA A 166 17.47 2.43 16.21
N GLU A 167 16.36 1.75 15.96
CA GLU A 167 15.88 0.62 16.74
C GLU A 167 15.27 -0.43 15.81
N ALA A 168 15.13 -1.64 16.32
CA ALA A 168 14.44 -2.70 15.63
C ALA A 168 13.67 -3.58 16.62
N GLU A 169 12.57 -4.14 16.14
CA GLU A 169 11.65 -4.97 16.90
C GLU A 169 11.23 -6.19 16.11
N VAL A 170 10.87 -7.25 16.85
CA VAL A 170 10.28 -8.45 16.27
C VAL A 170 8.77 -8.34 16.38
N VAL A 171 8.10 -8.44 15.23
CA VAL A 171 6.65 -8.35 15.10
C VAL A 171 6.13 -9.47 14.21
N GLY A 172 4.82 -9.68 14.21
CA GLY A 172 4.20 -10.53 13.22
C GLY A 172 4.13 -9.86 11.86
N ARG A 173 4.12 -10.68 10.79
CA ARG A 173 3.69 -10.26 9.46
C ARG A 173 2.25 -9.77 9.53
N THR A 174 1.91 -8.71 8.81
CA THR A 174 0.53 -8.23 8.69
C THR A 174 -0.33 -9.20 7.89
N ASN A 175 -1.66 -9.09 8.00
CA ASN A 175 -2.59 -10.00 7.30
C ASN A 175 -2.58 -9.81 5.77
N ASP A 176 -2.09 -8.68 5.25
CA ASP A 176 -1.80 -8.45 3.83
C ASP A 176 -0.47 -9.09 3.37
N GLY A 177 0.29 -9.68 4.30
CA GLY A 177 1.48 -10.44 4.01
C GLY A 177 2.76 -9.59 3.94
N THR A 178 2.77 -8.35 4.41
CA THR A 178 3.97 -7.49 4.47
C THR A 178 4.62 -7.47 5.86
N CYS A 179 5.88 -7.05 5.94
CA CYS A 179 6.50 -6.78 7.23
C CYS A 179 6.27 -5.34 7.70
N LEU A 180 6.20 -4.39 6.78
CA LEU A 180 5.83 -3.01 7.08
C LEU A 180 4.32 -2.80 6.89
N PRO A 181 3.62 -2.13 7.82
CA PRO A 181 2.19 -1.87 7.68
C PRO A 181 1.92 -1.00 6.44
N GLY A 182 0.89 -1.32 5.66
CA GLY A 182 0.50 -0.51 4.49
C GLY A 182 0.23 0.97 4.84
N LEU A 183 0.56 1.89 3.91
CA LEU A 183 0.42 3.35 4.09
C LEU A 183 -1.04 3.79 4.33
N GLY A 184 -2.00 3.00 3.88
CA GLY A 184 -3.40 3.37 3.80
C GLY A 184 -3.69 4.44 2.74
N GLY A 185 -4.90 4.37 2.17
CA GLY A 185 -5.41 5.39 1.27
C GLY A 185 -6.41 6.29 2.01
N HIS A 186 -6.35 7.59 1.71
CA HIS A 186 -7.36 8.58 2.10
C HIS A 186 -8.19 8.95 0.88
#